data_AF-A0A699V9U3-F1
#
_entry.id   AF-A0A699V9U3-F1
#
_cell.length_a   1.000
_cell.length_b   1.000
_cell.length_c   1.000
_cell.angle_alpha   90.00
_cell.angle_beta   90.00
_cell.angle_gamma   90.00
#
_symmetry.space_group_name_H-M   'P 1'
#
loop_
_entity.id
_entity.type
_entity.pdbx_description
1 polymer ?
#
loop_
_entity_poly.entity_id
_entity_poly.type
_entity_poly.pdbx_seq_one_letter_code
_entity_poly.pdbx_strand_id
1 'polypeptide(L)'
;RRFIRLTLREVSVSQSLKWIWQRARWPAFTWDVQTLAPVLRACTQAQGRLLGMMGAAGTHASAQSELDALLQNVITSSAIEGEQLNVGSVRSSLARRLGIESDERVTPRSEGLAELMLDATQQHQAPLTPERLMRWHSLLFPDSSSLLSNNILVGVLRGSEPMQVVSGRIDRP
;
A
#
# COMPACT_ATOMS: atom_id res chain seq x y z
N ARG A 1 -29.13 -61.43 -17.43
CA ARG A 1 -28.71 -60.30 -16.58
C ARG A 1 -27.18 -60.15 -16.65
N ARG A 2 -26.68 -59.35 -17.58
CA ARG A 2 -25.30 -58.80 -17.52
C ARG A 2 -25.40 -57.37 -18.04
N PHE A 3 -25.19 -56.44 -17.12
CA PHE A 3 -25.03 -55.02 -17.39
C PHE A 3 -23.58 -54.79 -17.81
N ILE A 4 -23.36 -54.22 -18.99
CA ILE A 4 -22.17 -53.41 -19.26
C ILE A 4 -22.74 -52.04 -19.65
N ARG A 5 -22.86 -51.19 -18.64
CA ARG A 5 -23.28 -49.79 -18.79
C ARG A 5 -22.04 -49.02 -19.20
N LEU A 6 -22.02 -48.56 -20.45
CA LEU A 6 -21.11 -47.51 -20.91
C LEU A 6 -21.30 -46.30 -20.01
N THR A 7 -20.32 -45.97 -19.16
CA THR A 7 -20.29 -44.70 -18.43
C THR A 7 -19.66 -43.64 -19.31
N LEU A 8 -20.52 -42.70 -19.68
CA LEU A 8 -20.24 -41.44 -20.32
C LEU A 8 -19.21 -40.62 -19.54
N ARG A 9 -18.36 -39.94 -20.33
CA ARG A 9 -17.64 -38.69 -20.05
C ARG A 9 -18.02 -38.01 -18.73
N GLU A 10 -17.05 -37.89 -17.83
CA GLU A 10 -16.95 -36.71 -16.97
C GLU A 10 -15.98 -35.74 -17.63
N VAL A 11 -16.55 -34.77 -18.34
CA VAL A 11 -15.87 -33.53 -18.67
C VAL A 11 -15.58 -32.85 -17.33
N SER A 12 -14.32 -32.84 -16.92
CA SER A 12 -13.88 -32.12 -15.74
C SER A 12 -14.23 -30.65 -15.91
N VAL A 13 -15.19 -30.18 -15.12
CA VAL A 13 -15.51 -28.75 -15.00
C VAL A 13 -14.23 -28.07 -14.53
N SER A 14 -13.58 -27.33 -15.42
CA SER A 14 -12.49 -26.43 -15.04
C SER A 14 -13.10 -25.38 -14.11
N GLN A 15 -12.97 -25.60 -12.81
CA GLN A 15 -13.27 -24.57 -11.83
C GLN A 15 -12.37 -23.38 -12.16
N SER A 16 -12.96 -22.29 -12.63
CA SER A 16 -12.26 -21.03 -12.82
C SER A 16 -11.72 -20.62 -11.45
N LEU A 17 -10.40 -20.64 -11.29
CA LEU A 17 -9.73 -20.19 -10.06
C LEU A 17 -10.13 -18.71 -9.84
N LYS A 18 -11.00 -18.48 -8.85
CA LYS A 18 -11.56 -17.15 -8.55
C LYS A 18 -10.51 -16.24 -7.93
N TRP A 19 -9.54 -16.83 -7.22
CA TRP A 19 -8.53 -16.09 -6.47
C TRP A 19 -7.12 -16.56 -6.79
N ILE A 20 -6.16 -15.63 -6.75
CA ILE A 20 -4.76 -15.90 -7.09
C ILE A 20 -4.09 -16.94 -6.17
N TRP A 21 -4.48 -16.98 -4.89
CA TRP A 21 -3.94 -17.93 -3.90
C TRP A 21 -4.38 -19.37 -4.12
N GLN A 22 -5.39 -19.60 -4.97
CA GLN A 22 -5.83 -20.94 -5.35
C GLN A 22 -4.94 -21.57 -6.43
N ARG A 23 -4.04 -20.80 -7.05
CA ARG A 23 -3.12 -21.30 -8.07
C ARG A 23 -2.08 -22.22 -7.44
N ALA A 24 -1.83 -23.37 -8.05
CA ALA A 24 -0.87 -24.36 -7.56
C ALA A 24 0.56 -23.82 -7.37
N ARG A 25 0.93 -22.78 -8.13
CA ARG A 25 2.23 -22.11 -8.03
C ARG A 25 2.22 -20.90 -7.10
N TRP A 26 1.17 -20.66 -6.31
CA TRP A 26 1.22 -19.63 -5.27
C TRP A 26 2.19 -20.05 -4.16
N PRO A 27 3.09 -19.18 -3.65
CA PRO A 27 3.39 -17.81 -4.08
C PRO A 27 4.54 -17.71 -5.11
N ALA A 28 5.02 -18.83 -5.65
CA ALA A 28 6.08 -18.92 -6.67
C ALA A 28 5.63 -18.43 -8.06
N PHE A 29 5.54 -17.12 -8.23
CA PHE A 29 5.18 -16.51 -9.51
C PHE A 29 6.27 -16.67 -10.59
N THR A 30 5.83 -16.76 -11.84
CA THR A 30 6.68 -16.60 -13.02
C THR A 30 6.15 -15.44 -13.86
N TRP A 31 7.05 -14.68 -14.47
CA TRP A 31 6.70 -13.55 -15.32
C TRP A 31 7.20 -13.76 -16.76
N ASP A 32 6.50 -13.15 -17.71
CA ASP A 32 6.95 -13.08 -19.09
C ASP A 32 7.78 -11.80 -19.30
N VAL A 33 9.06 -11.99 -19.59
CA VAL A 33 10.01 -10.90 -19.86
C VAL A 33 9.62 -10.12 -21.11
N GLN A 34 9.08 -10.76 -22.15
CA GLN A 34 8.72 -10.06 -23.39
C GLN A 34 7.56 -9.09 -23.16
N THR A 35 6.61 -9.47 -22.30
CA THR A 35 5.50 -8.61 -21.89
C THR A 35 5.95 -7.49 -20.94
N LEU A 36 6.81 -7.77 -19.95
CA LEU A 36 7.19 -6.78 -18.94
C LEU A 36 8.28 -5.80 -19.41
N ALA A 37 9.21 -6.24 -20.24
CA ALA A 37 10.38 -5.44 -20.58
C ALA A 37 10.06 -4.06 -21.20
N PRO A 38 9.07 -3.92 -22.11
CA PRO A 38 8.68 -2.60 -22.63
C PRO A 38 8.16 -1.64 -21.53
N VAL A 39 7.33 -2.14 -20.61
CA VAL A 39 6.76 -1.34 -19.52
C VAL A 39 7.86 -0.92 -18.54
N LEU A 40 8.75 -1.84 -18.18
CA LEU A 40 9.89 -1.53 -17.31
C LEU A 40 10.81 -0.49 -17.94
N ARG A 41 11.12 -0.59 -19.24
CA ARG A 41 11.91 0.44 -19.94
C ARG A 41 11.24 1.81 -19.91
N ALA A 42 9.94 1.87 -20.15
CA ALA A 42 9.19 3.13 -20.08
C ALA A 42 9.23 3.73 -18.66
N CYS A 43 9.09 2.90 -17.63
CA CYS A 43 9.19 3.31 -16.23
C CYS A 43 10.59 3.87 -15.90
N THR A 44 11.67 3.14 -16.24
CA THR A 44 13.05 3.60 -16.02
C THR A 44 13.33 4.91 -16.77
N GLN A 45 12.83 5.07 -17.99
CA GLN A 45 13.00 6.31 -18.75
C GLN A 45 12.27 7.49 -18.09
N ALA A 46 11.05 7.27 -17.58
CA ALA A 46 10.30 8.29 -16.84
C ALA A 46 11.01 8.67 -15.53
N GLN A 47 11.51 7.70 -14.78
CA GLN A 47 12.30 7.93 -13.57
C GLN A 47 13.56 8.76 -13.87
N GLY A 48 14.30 8.42 -14.92
CA GLY A 48 15.50 9.16 -15.33
C GLY A 48 15.19 10.62 -15.69
N ARG A 49 14.08 10.88 -16.40
CA ARG A 49 13.63 12.26 -16.69
C ARG A 49 13.32 13.03 -15.42
N LEU A 50 12.57 12.42 -14.48
CA LEU A 50 12.24 13.05 -13.21
C LEU A 50 13.50 13.40 -12.41
N LEU A 51 14.45 12.46 -12.28
CA LEU A 51 15.72 12.69 -11.60
C LEU A 51 16.53 13.83 -12.26
N GLY A 52 16.56 13.88 -13.59
CA GLY A 52 17.21 14.97 -14.33
C GLY A 52 16.56 16.33 -14.07
N MET A 53 15.23 16.40 -14.05
CA MET A 53 14.49 17.63 -13.71
C MET A 53 14.74 18.06 -12.26
N MET A 54 14.73 17.13 -11.31
CA MET A 54 15.02 17.41 -9.90
C MET A 54 16.45 17.89 -9.70
N GLY A 55 17.44 17.31 -10.40
CA GLY A 55 18.83 17.74 -10.32
C GLY A 55 19.08 19.14 -10.90
N ALA A 56 18.21 19.61 -11.80
CA ALA A 56 18.25 20.98 -12.32
C ALA A 56 17.55 22.00 -11.39
N ALA A 57 16.68 21.53 -10.49
CA ALA A 57 16.01 22.36 -9.50
C ALA A 57 16.92 22.55 -8.27
N GLY A 58 16.94 23.76 -7.69
CA GLY A 58 17.71 24.02 -6.47
C GLY A 58 17.24 23.21 -5.26
N THR A 59 18.09 23.07 -4.23
CA THR A 59 17.83 22.22 -3.05
C THR A 59 16.54 22.56 -2.31
N HIS A 60 16.21 23.85 -2.13
CA HIS A 60 14.95 24.28 -1.50
C HIS A 60 13.71 23.91 -2.33
N ALA A 61 13.80 24.00 -3.67
CA ALA A 61 12.72 23.55 -4.55
C ALA A 61 12.52 22.03 -4.45
N SER A 62 13.58 21.28 -4.14
CA SER A 62 13.50 19.83 -3.91
C SER A 62 12.74 19.47 -2.63
N ALA A 63 12.99 20.15 -1.51
CA ALA A 63 12.31 19.87 -0.23
C ALA A 63 10.80 20.19 -0.28
N GLN A 64 10.43 21.29 -0.93
CA GLN A 64 9.01 21.64 -1.13
C GLN A 64 8.32 20.63 -2.06
N SER A 65 9.00 20.19 -3.13
CA SER A 65 8.47 19.16 -4.03
C SER A 65 8.31 17.81 -3.33
N GLU A 66 9.24 17.44 -2.44
CA GLU A 66 9.13 16.24 -1.62
C GLU A 66 7.93 16.33 -0.67
N LEU A 67 7.75 17.46 0.02
CA LEU A 67 6.61 17.71 0.88
C LEU A 67 5.28 17.55 0.13
N ASP A 68 5.16 18.17 -1.03
CA ASP A 68 3.92 18.12 -1.82
C ASP A 68 3.64 16.70 -2.35
N ALA A 69 4.68 15.97 -2.78
CA ALA A 69 4.55 14.59 -3.21
C ALA A 69 4.12 13.65 -2.07
N LEU A 70 4.75 13.78 -0.89
CA LEU A 70 4.40 12.97 0.28
C LEU A 70 2.99 13.30 0.79
N LEU A 71 2.62 14.57 0.84
CA LEU A 71 1.27 14.99 1.22
C LEU A 71 0.23 14.39 0.28
N GLN A 72 0.45 14.47 -1.04
CA GLN A 72 -0.46 13.90 -2.02
C GLN A 72 -0.61 12.38 -1.86
N ASN A 73 0.49 11.68 -1.60
CA ASN A 73 0.48 10.23 -1.35
C ASN A 73 -0.36 9.88 -0.11
N VAL A 74 -0.18 10.60 1.00
CA VAL A 74 -0.96 10.37 2.23
C VAL A 74 -2.45 10.61 1.98
N ILE A 75 -2.81 11.76 1.41
CA ILE A 75 -4.21 12.11 1.19
C ILE A 75 -4.89 11.14 0.23
N THR A 76 -4.22 10.78 -0.87
CA THR A 76 -4.79 9.87 -1.87
C THR A 76 -4.94 8.46 -1.32
N SER A 77 -3.94 7.96 -0.57
CA SER A 77 -4.00 6.62 0.02
C SER A 77 -5.10 6.53 1.06
N SER A 78 -5.22 7.51 1.95
CA SER A 78 -6.30 7.55 2.94
C SER A 78 -7.69 7.67 2.29
N ALA A 79 -7.83 8.44 1.21
CA ALA A 79 -9.10 8.56 0.49
C ALA A 79 -9.56 7.24 -0.14
N ILE A 80 -8.62 6.40 -0.61
CA ILE A 80 -8.93 5.04 -1.10
C ILE A 80 -9.53 4.18 0.01
N GLU A 81 -9.03 4.33 1.24
CA GLU A 81 -9.55 3.65 2.43
C GLU A 81 -10.83 4.31 3.00
N GLY A 82 -11.37 5.34 2.32
CA GLY A 82 -12.53 6.09 2.76
C GLY A 82 -12.27 7.02 3.95
N GLU A 83 -11.01 7.25 4.29
CA GLU A 83 -10.61 8.09 5.41
C GLU A 83 -10.43 9.55 4.97
N GLN A 84 -11.01 10.47 5.74
CA GLN A 84 -10.79 11.90 5.56
C GLN A 84 -9.79 12.41 6.60
N LEU A 85 -8.73 13.06 6.11
CA LEU A 85 -7.67 13.63 6.94
C LEU A 85 -7.74 15.16 6.94
N ASN A 86 -7.28 15.77 8.03
CA ASN A 86 -6.97 17.20 8.03
C ASN A 86 -5.67 17.41 7.25
N VAL A 87 -5.79 17.93 6.03
CA VAL A 87 -4.67 18.15 5.10
C VAL A 87 -3.60 19.06 5.69
N GLY A 88 -3.99 20.15 6.37
CA GLY A 88 -3.05 21.10 6.96
C GLY A 88 -2.26 20.47 8.13
N SER A 89 -2.93 19.69 8.96
CA SER A 89 -2.30 18.88 10.01
C SER A 89 -1.25 17.92 9.46
N VAL A 90 -1.56 17.18 8.39
CA VAL A 90 -0.62 16.25 7.72
C VAL A 90 0.54 17.01 7.09
N ARG A 91 0.26 18.11 6.37
CA ARG A 91 1.28 18.95 5.75
C ARG A 91 2.26 19.47 6.81
N SER A 92 1.75 19.96 7.93
CA SER A 92 2.57 20.46 9.05
C SER A 92 3.44 19.37 9.66
N SER A 93 2.89 18.17 9.90
CA SER A 93 3.64 17.02 10.41
C SER A 93 4.78 16.58 9.48
N LEU A 94 4.58 16.62 8.16
CA LEU A 94 5.61 16.35 7.15
C LEU A 94 6.63 17.48 7.05
N ALA A 95 6.17 18.74 6.96
CA ALA A 95 7.01 19.92 6.80
C ALA A 95 8.04 20.02 7.93
N ARG A 96 7.61 19.86 9.19
CA ARG A 96 8.51 19.90 10.36
C ARG A 96 9.62 18.86 10.29
N ARG A 97 9.33 17.66 9.80
CA ARG A 97 10.33 16.58 9.66
C ARG A 97 11.26 16.76 8.47
N LEU A 98 10.83 17.51 7.45
CA LEU A 98 11.66 17.93 6.31
C LEU A 98 12.45 19.23 6.60
N GLY A 99 12.38 19.77 7.82
CA GLY A 99 13.07 21.01 8.19
C GLY A 99 12.43 22.28 7.62
N ILE A 100 11.16 22.21 7.22
CA ILE A 100 10.37 23.34 6.71
C ILE A 100 9.52 23.90 7.87
N GLU A 101 9.55 25.23 8.05
CA GLU A 101 8.76 25.90 9.08
C GLU A 101 7.25 25.69 8.88
N SER A 102 6.53 25.42 9.97
CA SER A 102 5.08 25.23 9.96
C SER A 102 4.46 25.40 11.34
N ASP A 103 3.44 26.25 11.42
CA ASP A 103 2.78 26.64 12.68
C ASP A 103 1.43 25.95 12.92
N GLU A 104 0.98 25.10 11.99
CA GLU A 104 -0.32 24.48 12.13
C GLU A 104 -0.32 23.39 13.22
N ARG A 105 -1.45 23.28 13.94
CA ARG A 105 -1.63 22.28 14.99
C ARG A 105 -1.72 20.88 14.38
N VAL A 106 -0.90 19.98 14.92
CA VAL A 106 -0.84 18.58 14.49
C VAL A 106 -1.73 17.69 15.37
N THR A 107 -2.11 16.53 14.85
CA THR A 107 -2.82 15.48 15.57
C THR A 107 -1.92 14.25 15.73
N PRO A 108 -2.14 13.37 16.72
CA PRO A 108 -1.39 12.11 16.82
C PRO A 108 -1.46 11.29 15.52
N ARG A 109 -2.62 11.30 14.86
CA ARG A 109 -2.84 10.64 13.57
C ARG A 109 -1.99 11.23 12.45
N SER A 110 -1.94 12.55 12.31
CA SER A 110 -1.11 13.20 11.29
C SER A 110 0.38 12.98 11.54
N GLU A 111 0.80 12.99 12.81
CA GLU A 111 2.17 12.69 13.22
C GLU A 111 2.57 11.26 12.88
N GLY A 112 1.71 10.28 13.20
CA GLY A 112 1.94 8.87 12.89
C GLY A 112 2.03 8.60 11.39
N LEU A 113 1.12 9.18 10.60
CA LEU A 113 1.16 9.08 9.14
C LEU A 113 2.41 9.71 8.54
N ALA A 114 2.82 10.89 9.02
CA ALA A 114 4.02 11.55 8.54
C ALA A 114 5.29 10.75 8.86
N GLU A 115 5.38 10.20 10.08
CA GLU A 115 6.50 9.35 10.48
C GLU A 115 6.57 8.07 9.65
N LEU A 116 5.44 7.37 9.49
CA LEU A 116 5.34 6.18 8.67
C LEU A 116 5.80 6.47 7.24
N MET A 117 5.31 7.57 6.65
CA MET A 117 5.63 7.85 5.26
C MET A 117 7.09 8.16 5.04
N LEU A 118 7.71 8.94 5.91
CA LEU A 118 9.13 9.27 5.80
C LEU A 118 10.01 8.04 6.03
N ASP A 119 9.67 7.19 7.00
CA ASP A 119 10.40 5.93 7.20
C ASP A 119 10.30 5.03 5.96
N ALA A 120 9.10 4.88 5.39
CA ALA A 120 8.88 4.05 4.21
C ALA A 120 9.60 4.57 2.95
N THR A 121 9.65 5.89 2.74
CA THR A 121 10.26 6.47 1.53
C THR A 121 11.76 6.73 1.67
N GLN A 122 12.23 7.16 2.84
CA GLN A 122 13.65 7.48 3.05
C GLN A 122 14.48 6.26 3.45
N GLN A 123 13.88 5.30 4.18
CA GLN A 123 14.54 4.05 4.58
C GLN A 123 14.07 2.86 3.72
N HIS A 124 13.81 3.09 2.44
CA HIS A 124 13.31 2.06 1.50
C HIS A 124 14.33 0.93 1.24
N GLN A 125 15.62 1.17 1.49
CA GLN A 125 16.67 0.15 1.35
C GLN A 125 16.81 -0.73 2.60
N ALA A 126 16.29 -0.28 3.75
CA ALA A 126 16.34 -1.07 4.97
C ALA A 126 15.36 -2.27 4.86
N PRO A 127 15.70 -3.43 5.42
CA PRO A 127 14.82 -4.59 5.40
C PRO A 127 13.43 -4.31 5.98
N LEU A 128 12.41 -4.93 5.43
CA LEU A 128 11.05 -4.92 5.99
C LEU A 128 10.92 -6.04 7.02
N THR A 129 11.27 -5.76 8.28
CA THR A 129 11.16 -6.72 9.38
C THR A 129 9.75 -6.70 10.01
N PRO A 130 9.33 -7.77 10.69
CA PRO A 130 8.06 -7.78 11.43
C PRO A 130 7.95 -6.62 12.42
N GLU A 131 9.02 -6.29 13.13
CA GLU A 131 9.05 -5.21 14.12
C GLU A 131 8.79 -3.84 13.46
N ARG A 132 9.41 -3.61 12.29
CA ARG A 132 9.20 -2.39 11.51
C ARG A 132 7.75 -2.29 11.02
N LEU A 133 7.19 -3.40 10.53
CA LEU A 133 5.80 -3.48 10.08
C LEU A 133 4.82 -3.22 11.25
N MET A 134 5.09 -3.81 12.42
CA MET A 134 4.30 -3.62 13.64
C MET A 134 4.37 -2.17 14.11
N ARG A 135 5.54 -1.53 14.06
CA ARG A 135 5.69 -0.10 14.36
C ARG A 135 4.86 0.75 13.41
N TRP A 136 4.95 0.53 12.09
CA TRP A 136 4.13 1.24 11.12
C TRP A 136 2.64 1.05 11.40
N HIS A 137 2.20 -0.17 11.70
CA HIS A 137 0.82 -0.42 12.08
C HIS A 137 0.41 0.37 13.33
N SER A 138 1.27 0.48 14.35
CA SER A 138 0.98 1.30 15.53
C SER A 138 0.85 2.79 15.22
N LEU A 139 1.65 3.31 14.28
CA LEU A 139 1.56 4.72 13.85
C LEU A 139 0.23 5.05 13.14
N LEU A 140 -0.41 4.06 12.51
CA LEU A 140 -1.74 4.23 11.89
C LEU A 140 -2.87 4.37 12.92
N PHE A 141 -2.68 3.83 14.13
CA PHE A 141 -3.70 3.78 15.17
C PHE A 141 -3.20 4.37 16.51
N PRO A 142 -2.85 5.67 16.54
CA PRO A 142 -2.30 6.29 17.75
C PRO A 142 -3.32 6.40 18.89
N ASP A 143 -4.60 6.49 18.56
CA ASP A 143 -5.71 6.51 19.52
C ASP A 143 -6.44 5.16 19.50
N SER A 144 -5.87 4.15 20.17
CA SER A 144 -6.48 2.81 20.29
C SER A 144 -7.79 2.79 21.09
N SER A 145 -8.24 3.95 21.59
CA SER A 145 -9.46 4.14 22.40
C SER A 145 -10.66 4.65 21.59
N SER A 146 -10.51 4.95 20.29
CA SER A 146 -11.61 5.47 19.47
C SER A 146 -12.71 4.43 19.26
N LEU A 147 -13.87 4.72 19.85
CA LEU A 147 -15.09 3.92 20.01
C LEU A 147 -15.74 3.42 18.70
N LEU A 148 -15.17 3.72 17.53
CA LEU A 148 -15.67 3.29 16.22
C LEU A 148 -14.90 2.09 15.63
N SER A 149 -13.80 1.69 16.28
CA SER A 149 -12.96 0.58 15.86
C SER A 149 -13.17 -0.57 16.84
N ASN A 150 -14.05 -1.51 16.49
CA ASN A 150 -14.13 -2.78 17.20
C ASN A 150 -12.72 -3.42 17.26
N ASN A 151 -12.12 -3.43 18.45
CA ASN A 151 -11.04 -4.31 18.90
C ASN A 151 -9.93 -4.62 17.86
N ILE A 152 -9.41 -3.60 17.17
CA ILE A 152 -8.24 -3.78 16.30
C ILE A 152 -7.03 -3.99 17.20
N LEU A 153 -6.40 -5.16 17.10
CA LEU A 153 -5.12 -5.40 17.74
C LEU A 153 -4.03 -4.60 17.02
N VAL A 154 -3.52 -3.57 17.68
CA VAL A 154 -2.55 -2.64 17.11
C VAL A 154 -1.13 -3.19 17.28
N GLY A 155 -0.33 -3.16 16.20
CA GLY A 155 1.09 -3.50 16.26
C GLY A 155 1.36 -4.99 16.40
N VAL A 156 0.39 -5.84 16.04
CA VAL A 156 0.53 -7.29 16.06
C VAL A 156 -0.08 -7.91 14.81
N LEU A 157 0.39 -9.11 14.46
CA LEU A 157 -0.23 -9.86 13.39
C LEU A 157 -1.62 -10.33 13.82
N ARG A 158 -2.55 -10.40 12.87
CA ARG A 158 -3.88 -10.94 13.12
C ARG A 158 -3.80 -12.41 13.52
N GLY A 159 -4.71 -12.82 14.40
CA GLY A 159 -4.84 -14.20 14.86
C GLY A 159 -5.58 -15.10 13.87
N SER A 160 -6.18 -16.17 14.38
CA SER A 160 -6.95 -17.16 13.61
C SER A 160 -8.35 -16.68 13.18
N GLU A 161 -8.74 -15.46 13.54
CA GLU A 161 -10.03 -14.90 13.17
C GLU A 161 -10.17 -14.80 11.64
N PRO A 162 -11.35 -15.13 11.09
CA PRO A 162 -11.56 -15.15 9.65
C PRO A 162 -11.36 -13.75 9.05
N MET A 163 -10.53 -13.65 8.02
CA MET A 163 -10.31 -12.42 7.26
C MET A 163 -11.42 -12.23 6.22
N GLN A 164 -12.12 -11.10 6.28
CA GLN A 164 -13.01 -10.67 5.21
C GLN A 164 -12.30 -9.68 4.29
N VAL A 165 -12.05 -10.08 3.05
CA VAL A 165 -11.57 -9.17 2.01
C VAL A 165 -12.77 -8.52 1.34
N VAL A 166 -12.98 -7.24 1.63
CA VAL A 166 -13.99 -6.43 0.94
C VAL A 166 -13.33 -5.84 -0.30
N SER A 167 -13.77 -6.28 -1.47
CA SER A 167 -13.41 -5.68 -2.75
C SER A 167 -14.69 -5.12 -3.39
N GLY A 168 -14.54 -4.09 -4.22
CA GLY A 168 -15.63 -3.59 -5.04
C GLY A 168 -16.27 -4.69 -5.89
N ARG A 169 -17.42 -4.37 -6.48
CA ARG A 169 -18.17 -5.31 -7.32
C ARG A 169 -17.28 -5.92 -8.42
N ILE A 170 -17.12 -7.25 -8.43
CA ILE A 170 -16.29 -7.96 -9.42
C ILE A 170 -16.76 -7.70 -10.86
N ASP A 171 -18.06 -7.46 -11.06
CA ASP A 171 -18.68 -7.13 -12.35
C ASP A 171 -18.48 -5.67 -12.79
N ARG A 172 -17.99 -4.80 -11.89
CA ARG A 172 -17.72 -3.39 -12.17
C ARG A 172 -16.63 -2.87 -11.22
N PRO A 173 -15.36 -3.22 -11.50
CA PRO A 173 -14.22 -2.87 -10.65
C PRO A 173 -14.01 -1.35 -10.57
#